data_AF-A0A4S3IZ35-F1
#
_entry.id   AF-A0A4S3IZ35-F1
#
_cell.length_a   1.000
_cell.length_b   1.000
_cell.length_c   1.000
_cell.angle_alpha   90.00
_cell.angle_beta   90.00
_cell.angle_gamma   90.00
#
_symmetry.space_group_name_H-M   'P 1'
#
loop_
_entity.id
_entity.type
_entity.pdbx_description
1 polymer ?
#
loop_
_entity_poly.entity_id
_entity_poly.type
_entity_poly.pdbx_seq_one_letter_code
_entity_poly.pdbx_strand_id
1 'polypeptide(L)'
;MSFWVGDFLEINTIGVEVAFIQVTNLAGTDPVWSRGYGIFGELDIHKIPGMASPLRVAYKITKYTHIYQLAMRLTSSAWESVFGIRNLTITDVNFLAYFSSKSIKESLNFSVSACMMFGDAQLDLTGHYSKAETYLEASVGNLSWSEIVKFYSQLTGASVDDQLESNDINFENMYLKLSTKGVVIEGKVSFNGHTSVEGYLELGQGGISIGGGMDDFLIDGTGVEIKSARIDIFVASRESTRASRFSIQGNVSFSEVTVMVAFMTEGKKTNSTPNITSEQEWALFGRYEGNLRLKDVSSHPIKGGLSDLGLKNINCSIWRDS
;
A
#
# COMPACT_ATOMS: atom_id res chain seq x y z
N MET A 1 -5.03 -40.75 1.36
CA MET A 1 -5.35 -40.47 -0.06
C MET A 1 -5.71 -39.00 -0.11
N SER A 2 -4.91 -38.16 -0.77
CA SER A 2 -5.25 -36.75 -0.99
C SER A 2 -5.87 -36.56 -2.37
N PHE A 3 -6.68 -35.52 -2.55
CA PHE A 3 -7.29 -35.18 -3.83
C PHE A 3 -7.24 -33.68 -4.08
N TRP A 4 -6.99 -33.31 -5.34
CA TRP A 4 -6.80 -31.93 -5.73
C TRP A 4 -8.10 -31.30 -6.24
N VAL A 5 -8.39 -30.10 -5.75
CA VAL A 5 -9.44 -29.22 -6.27
C VAL A 5 -8.76 -28.06 -6.96
N GLY A 6 -8.95 -27.97 -8.28
CA GLY A 6 -8.15 -27.07 -9.11
C GLY A 6 -6.68 -27.51 -9.09
N ASP A 7 -5.78 -26.55 -8.90
CA ASP A 7 -4.33 -26.74 -8.90
C ASP A 7 -3.64 -26.12 -7.66
N PHE A 8 -4.43 -25.74 -6.65
CA PHE A 8 -3.93 -25.07 -5.44
C PHE A 8 -4.59 -25.55 -4.14
N LEU A 9 -5.66 -26.37 -4.17
CA LEU A 9 -6.23 -26.97 -2.97
C LEU A 9 -5.99 -28.48 -2.98
N GLU A 10 -5.34 -28.99 -1.94
CA GLU A 10 -5.15 -30.42 -1.72
C GLU A 10 -5.92 -30.85 -0.48
N ILE A 11 -6.98 -31.64 -0.66
CA ILE A 11 -7.80 -32.10 0.46
C ILE A 11 -7.18 -33.36 1.06
N ASN A 12 -6.94 -33.31 2.37
CA ASN A 12 -6.20 -34.31 3.14
C ASN A 12 -7.13 -35.28 3.85
N THR A 13 -8.24 -34.76 4.40
CA THR A 13 -9.24 -35.55 5.12
C THR A 13 -10.65 -35.19 4.65
N ILE A 14 -11.53 -36.20 4.70
CA ILE A 14 -12.95 -36.05 4.37
C ILE A 14 -13.76 -36.69 5.48
N GLY A 15 -14.57 -35.88 6.13
CA GLY A 15 -15.73 -36.27 6.93
C GLY A 15 -17.02 -35.90 6.20
N VAL A 16 -18.07 -36.65 6.48
CA VAL A 16 -19.42 -36.39 5.95
C VAL A 16 -20.34 -36.11 7.13
N GLU A 17 -21.04 -34.99 7.09
CA GLU A 17 -22.10 -34.63 8.02
C GLU A 17 -23.45 -34.90 7.34
N VAL A 18 -24.38 -35.55 8.04
CA VAL A 18 -25.76 -35.73 7.59
C VAL A 18 -26.68 -35.03 8.58
N ALA A 19 -27.49 -34.11 8.09
CA ALA A 19 -28.39 -33.30 8.91
C ALA A 19 -29.86 -33.63 8.61
N PHE A 20 -30.66 -33.76 9.66
CA PHE A 20 -32.12 -33.86 9.59
C PHE A 20 -32.71 -32.69 10.36
N ILE A 21 -33.29 -31.72 9.64
CA ILE A 21 -33.85 -30.50 10.23
C ILE A 21 -35.36 -30.55 10.07
N GLN A 22 -36.08 -30.41 11.17
CA GLN A 22 -37.52 -30.28 11.14
C GLN A 22 -37.87 -28.83 10.78
N VAL A 23 -38.54 -28.63 9.64
CA VAL A 23 -38.94 -27.31 9.15
C VAL A 23 -40.44 -27.16 9.34
N THR A 24 -40.85 -26.19 10.14
CA THR A 24 -42.25 -25.83 10.33
C THR A 24 -42.74 -25.11 9.08
N ASN A 25 -43.80 -25.60 8.46
CA ASN A 25 -44.40 -24.93 7.32
C ASN A 25 -45.10 -23.64 7.79
N LEU A 26 -44.80 -22.51 7.15
CA LEU A 26 -45.46 -21.22 7.41
C LEU A 26 -46.97 -21.27 7.14
N ALA A 27 -47.46 -22.28 6.41
CA ALA A 27 -48.88 -22.53 6.16
C ALA A 27 -49.62 -23.31 7.28
N GLY A 28 -48.95 -23.66 8.39
CA GLY A 28 -49.60 -24.31 9.54
C GLY A 28 -49.88 -25.81 9.40
N THR A 29 -49.30 -26.49 8.40
CA THR A 29 -49.36 -27.96 8.27
C THR A 29 -48.28 -28.65 9.12
N ASP A 30 -48.38 -29.97 9.25
CA ASP A 30 -47.40 -30.82 9.93
C ASP A 30 -45.95 -30.49 9.52
N PRO A 31 -45.00 -30.51 10.46
CA PRO A 31 -43.61 -30.20 10.20
C PRO A 31 -42.99 -31.18 9.19
N VAL A 32 -42.26 -30.64 8.21
CA VAL A 32 -41.60 -31.42 7.17
C VAL A 32 -40.13 -31.62 7.53
N TRP A 33 -39.64 -32.86 7.47
CA TRP A 33 -38.22 -33.15 7.63
C TRP A 33 -37.43 -32.78 6.38
N SER A 34 -36.56 -31.78 6.51
CA SER A 34 -35.54 -31.46 5.53
C SER A 34 -34.28 -32.27 5.80
N ARG A 35 -33.65 -32.76 4.73
CA ARG A 35 -32.41 -33.54 4.78
C ARG A 35 -31.29 -32.74 4.13
N GLY A 36 -30.17 -32.61 4.82
CA GLY A 36 -28.97 -31.96 4.33
C GLY A 36 -27.76 -32.87 4.47
N TYR A 37 -26.71 -32.55 3.73
CA TYR A 37 -25.40 -33.13 3.97
C TYR A 37 -24.33 -32.03 3.84
N GLY A 38 -23.27 -32.18 4.60
CA GLY A 38 -22.07 -31.35 4.55
C GLY A 38 -20.84 -32.23 4.38
N ILE A 39 -19.78 -31.64 3.83
CA ILE A 39 -18.46 -32.29 3.75
C ILE A 39 -17.50 -31.42 4.55
N PHE A 40 -16.68 -32.01 5.39
CA PHE A 40 -15.71 -31.26 6.19
C PHE A 40 -14.39 -32.01 6.29
N GLY A 41 -13.36 -31.36 6.80
CA GLY A 41 -12.07 -31.99 7.01
C GLY A 41 -10.97 -30.95 7.00
N GLU A 42 -9.79 -31.38 6.57
CA GLU A 42 -8.62 -30.54 6.41
C GLU A 42 -8.14 -30.54 4.97
N LEU A 43 -7.64 -29.39 4.52
CA LEU A 43 -6.98 -29.24 3.23
C LEU A 43 -5.78 -28.32 3.35
N ASP A 44 -4.87 -28.44 2.40
CA ASP A 44 -3.70 -27.59 2.22
C ASP A 44 -3.93 -26.62 1.05
N ILE A 45 -3.73 -25.33 1.30
CA ILE A 45 -3.69 -24.28 0.27
C ILE A 45 -2.25 -24.12 -0.20
N HIS A 46 -2.00 -24.50 -1.44
CA HIS A 46 -0.70 -24.44 -2.12
C HIS A 46 -0.57 -23.20 -2.99
N LYS A 47 0.64 -22.93 -3.47
CA LYS A 47 0.97 -21.85 -4.42
C LYS A 47 0.54 -20.46 -3.96
N ILE A 48 0.51 -20.23 -2.64
CA ILE A 48 0.40 -18.89 -2.10
C ILE A 48 1.69 -18.15 -2.45
N PRO A 49 1.66 -17.05 -3.22
CA PRO A 49 2.88 -16.36 -3.59
C PRO A 49 3.65 -15.88 -2.35
N GLY A 50 4.97 -16.03 -2.39
CA GLY A 50 5.85 -15.68 -1.25
C GLY A 50 5.95 -16.76 -0.16
N MET A 51 5.24 -17.88 -0.28
CA MET A 51 5.31 -18.98 0.70
C MET A 51 5.98 -20.24 0.15
N ALA A 52 6.84 -20.85 0.97
CA ALA A 52 7.52 -22.11 0.66
C ALA A 52 6.70 -23.35 1.07
N SER A 53 5.83 -23.22 2.06
CA SER A 53 5.00 -24.30 2.61
C SER A 53 3.52 -24.02 2.38
N PRO A 54 2.66 -25.04 2.22
CA PRO A 54 1.23 -24.84 2.12
C PRO A 54 0.61 -24.37 3.44
N LEU A 55 -0.54 -23.71 3.34
CA LEU A 55 -1.34 -23.29 4.49
C LEU A 55 -2.40 -24.34 4.80
N ARG A 56 -2.29 -25.00 5.96
CA ARG A 56 -3.28 -25.99 6.43
C ARG A 56 -4.52 -25.30 6.98
N VAL A 57 -5.68 -25.65 6.47
CA VAL A 57 -6.97 -25.12 6.91
C VAL A 57 -7.98 -26.25 7.18
N ALA A 58 -8.82 -26.07 8.19
CA ALA A 58 -10.03 -26.86 8.36
C ALA A 58 -11.10 -26.27 7.44
N TYR A 59 -11.87 -27.12 6.77
CA TYR A 59 -12.89 -26.68 5.83
C TYR A 59 -14.26 -27.30 6.11
N LYS A 60 -15.31 -26.62 5.66
CA LYS A 60 -16.68 -27.12 5.57
C LYS A 60 -17.32 -26.67 4.26
N ILE A 61 -17.83 -27.64 3.51
CA ILE A 61 -18.66 -27.44 2.32
C ILE A 61 -20.11 -27.67 2.70
N THR A 62 -20.94 -26.66 2.47
CA THR A 62 -22.39 -26.70 2.68
C THR A 62 -23.10 -26.42 1.36
N LYS A 63 -24.12 -27.21 1.03
CA LYS A 63 -24.93 -27.00 -0.18
C LYS A 63 -26.18 -26.16 0.13
N TYR A 64 -26.36 -25.08 -0.61
CA TYR A 64 -27.56 -24.24 -0.59
C TYR A 64 -28.20 -24.25 -1.97
N THR A 65 -29.29 -25.00 -2.13
CA THR A 65 -29.99 -25.16 -3.43
C THR A 65 -29.04 -25.59 -4.56
N HIS A 66 -28.59 -24.66 -5.41
CA HIS A 66 -27.70 -24.87 -6.55
C HIS A 66 -26.26 -24.38 -6.35
N ILE A 67 -25.95 -23.77 -5.20
CA ILE A 67 -24.65 -23.19 -4.87
C ILE A 67 -24.03 -23.95 -3.69
N TYR A 68 -22.72 -24.14 -3.73
CA TYR A 68 -21.94 -24.65 -2.62
C TYR A 68 -21.21 -23.50 -1.96
N GLN A 69 -21.25 -23.46 -0.63
CA GLN A 69 -20.41 -22.59 0.18
C GLN A 69 -19.24 -23.42 0.71
N LEU A 70 -18.01 -22.94 0.52
CA LEU A 70 -16.79 -23.45 1.14
C LEU A 70 -16.32 -22.41 2.17
N ALA A 71 -16.43 -22.76 3.45
CA ALA A 71 -15.83 -22.02 4.54
C ALA A 71 -14.54 -22.72 4.97
N MET A 72 -13.46 -21.98 5.17
CA MET A 72 -12.18 -22.51 5.65
C MET A 72 -11.63 -21.65 6.78
N ARG A 73 -11.00 -22.27 7.75
CA ARG A 73 -10.34 -21.61 8.88
C ARG A 73 -8.94 -22.17 9.04
N LEU A 74 -7.97 -21.28 9.25
CA LEU A 74 -6.61 -21.68 9.56
C LEU A 74 -6.55 -22.59 10.80
N THR A 75 -5.81 -23.70 10.70
CA THR A 75 -5.67 -24.63 11.83
C THR A 75 -4.62 -24.21 12.84
N SER A 76 -3.58 -23.50 12.39
CA SER A 76 -2.62 -22.84 13.29
C SER A 76 -3.24 -21.59 13.93
N SER A 77 -2.67 -21.16 15.04
CA SER A 77 -3.08 -19.91 15.70
C SER A 77 -2.74 -18.66 14.89
N ALA A 78 -1.74 -18.75 14.01
CA ALA A 78 -1.25 -17.62 13.23
C ALA A 78 -0.77 -18.05 11.84
N TRP A 79 -0.86 -17.12 10.89
CA TRP A 79 -0.21 -17.17 9.59
C TRP A 79 0.94 -16.16 9.60
N GLU A 80 2.16 -16.68 9.62
CA GLU A 80 3.41 -15.92 9.61
C GLU A 80 3.89 -15.65 8.19
N SER A 81 4.61 -14.54 8.04
CA SER A 81 5.19 -14.08 6.77
C SER A 81 4.17 -14.01 5.63
N VAL A 82 3.00 -13.42 5.93
CA VAL A 82 1.86 -13.33 5.00
C VAL A 82 2.32 -12.72 3.67
N PHE A 83 1.95 -13.37 2.56
CA PHE A 83 2.33 -12.98 1.20
C PHE A 83 3.86 -12.86 0.95
N GLY A 84 4.67 -13.50 1.80
CA GLY A 84 6.14 -13.42 1.74
C GLY A 84 6.73 -12.19 2.46
N ILE A 85 5.90 -11.38 3.13
CA ILE A 85 6.35 -10.22 3.88
C ILE A 85 6.86 -10.67 5.25
N ARG A 86 8.18 -10.63 5.46
CA ARG A 86 8.81 -11.07 6.71
C ARG A 86 8.26 -10.29 7.92
N ASN A 87 8.18 -10.97 9.07
CA ASN A 87 7.66 -10.45 10.35
C ASN A 87 6.20 -9.97 10.33
N LEU A 88 5.48 -10.17 9.23
CA LEU A 88 4.05 -9.90 9.16
C LEU A 88 3.28 -11.15 9.57
N THR A 89 2.59 -11.06 10.70
CA THR A 89 1.79 -12.15 11.25
C THR A 89 0.34 -11.72 11.38
N ILE A 90 -0.57 -12.59 10.94
CA ILE A 90 -2.02 -12.41 11.12
C ILE A 90 -2.62 -13.61 11.86
N THR A 91 -3.73 -13.38 12.54
CA THR A 91 -4.49 -14.39 13.28
C THR A 91 -5.93 -14.46 12.77
N ASP A 92 -6.70 -15.42 13.28
CA ASP A 92 -8.14 -15.58 12.97
C ASP A 92 -8.45 -15.56 11.47
N VAL A 93 -7.59 -16.21 10.69
CA VAL A 93 -7.71 -16.25 9.23
C VAL A 93 -8.84 -17.17 8.82
N ASN A 94 -9.81 -16.61 8.10
CA ASN A 94 -10.95 -17.31 7.53
C ASN A 94 -11.04 -17.03 6.03
N PHE A 95 -11.46 -18.03 5.28
CA PHE A 95 -11.71 -17.95 3.85
C PHE A 95 -13.14 -18.37 3.56
N LEU A 96 -13.81 -17.68 2.64
CA LEU A 96 -15.17 -17.98 2.23
C LEU A 96 -15.28 -17.90 0.71
N ALA A 97 -15.78 -18.96 0.09
CA ALA A 97 -16.08 -18.99 -1.34
C ALA A 97 -17.45 -19.59 -1.60
N TYR A 98 -18.08 -19.13 -2.68
CA TYR A 98 -19.30 -19.69 -3.23
C TYR A 98 -19.03 -20.18 -4.65
N PHE A 99 -19.45 -21.40 -4.98
CA PHE A 99 -19.23 -21.97 -6.30
C PHE A 99 -20.35 -22.89 -6.77
N SER A 100 -20.45 -23.06 -8.08
CA SER A 100 -21.27 -24.11 -8.70
C SER A 100 -20.43 -25.36 -8.92
N SER A 101 -21.04 -26.55 -8.78
CA SER A 101 -20.34 -27.81 -9.07
C SER A 101 -19.83 -27.92 -10.51
N LYS A 102 -20.41 -27.16 -11.45
CA LYS A 102 -20.00 -27.14 -12.86
C LYS A 102 -18.73 -26.34 -13.13
N SER A 103 -18.33 -25.44 -12.23
CA SER A 103 -17.29 -24.43 -12.50
C SER A 103 -16.23 -24.31 -11.39
N ILE A 104 -16.16 -25.26 -10.46
CA ILE A 104 -15.31 -25.15 -9.25
C ILE A 104 -13.85 -24.77 -9.54
N LYS A 105 -13.27 -25.21 -10.67
CA LYS A 105 -11.88 -24.91 -11.03
C LYS A 105 -11.66 -23.45 -11.46
N GLU A 106 -12.70 -22.80 -11.98
CA GLU A 106 -12.67 -21.46 -12.56
C GLU A 106 -13.29 -20.41 -11.63
N SER A 107 -14.18 -20.83 -10.71
CA SER A 107 -14.98 -19.93 -9.89
C SER A 107 -14.54 -19.81 -8.42
N LEU A 108 -13.44 -20.46 -8.01
CA LEU A 108 -12.95 -20.32 -6.64
C LEU A 108 -12.25 -18.99 -6.45
N ASN A 109 -13.02 -18.00 -5.99
CA ASN A 109 -12.55 -16.74 -5.47
C ASN A 109 -12.94 -16.66 -4.00
N PHE A 110 -11.94 -16.49 -3.13
CA PHE A 110 -12.15 -16.45 -1.69
C PHE A 110 -12.23 -15.00 -1.22
N SER A 111 -13.29 -14.68 -0.49
CA SER A 111 -13.23 -13.59 0.48
C SER A 111 -12.40 -14.07 1.67
N VAL A 112 -11.51 -13.22 2.15
CA VAL A 112 -10.62 -13.52 3.28
C VAL A 112 -10.89 -12.51 4.39
N SER A 113 -10.89 -12.98 5.63
CA SER A 113 -10.88 -12.12 6.81
C SER A 113 -9.81 -12.59 7.78
N ALA A 114 -9.17 -11.67 8.49
CA ALA A 114 -8.14 -11.96 9.48
C ALA A 114 -7.99 -10.80 10.48
N CYS A 115 -7.19 -11.01 11.52
CA CYS A 115 -6.79 -9.97 12.46
C CYS A 115 -5.29 -9.72 12.37
N MET A 116 -4.86 -8.47 12.58
CA MET A 116 -3.45 -8.05 12.57
C MET A 116 -3.18 -7.08 13.71
N MET A 117 -1.98 -7.13 14.27
CA MET A 117 -1.47 -6.02 15.09
C MET A 117 -0.82 -4.95 14.19
N PHE A 118 -1.25 -3.71 14.35
CA PHE A 118 -0.65 -2.51 13.77
C PHE A 118 -0.11 -1.66 14.91
N GLY A 119 1.18 -1.84 15.23
CA GLY A 119 1.73 -1.32 16.49
C GLY A 119 0.98 -1.94 17.67
N ASP A 120 0.33 -1.11 18.46
CA ASP A 120 -0.42 -1.53 19.65
C ASP A 120 -1.92 -1.79 19.37
N ALA A 121 -2.41 -1.48 18.17
CA ALA A 121 -3.81 -1.61 17.79
C ALA A 121 -4.08 -2.93 17.05
N GLN A 122 -5.24 -3.54 17.28
CA GLN A 122 -5.72 -4.66 16.47
C GLN A 122 -6.57 -4.14 15.31
N LEU A 123 -6.28 -4.61 14.10
CA LEU A 123 -7.03 -4.32 12.87
C LEU A 123 -7.74 -5.59 12.37
N ASP A 124 -8.99 -5.42 11.96
CA ASP A 124 -9.73 -6.42 11.22
C ASP A 124 -9.43 -6.24 9.72
N LEU A 125 -8.78 -7.23 9.13
CA LEU A 125 -8.45 -7.29 7.72
C LEU A 125 -9.56 -7.99 6.95
N THR A 126 -9.86 -7.46 5.76
CA THR A 126 -10.70 -8.13 4.77
C THR A 126 -10.01 -8.12 3.42
N GLY A 127 -10.36 -9.01 2.51
CA GLY A 127 -9.81 -8.97 1.16
C GLY A 127 -10.12 -10.21 0.36
N HIS A 128 -9.25 -10.49 -0.60
CA HIS A 128 -9.48 -11.52 -1.60
C HIS A 128 -8.26 -12.40 -1.79
N TYR A 129 -8.51 -13.68 -2.05
CA TYR A 129 -7.51 -14.64 -2.49
C TYR A 129 -8.01 -15.38 -3.73
N SER A 130 -7.30 -15.19 -4.84
CA SER A 130 -7.56 -15.82 -6.13
C SER A 130 -6.27 -15.90 -6.96
N LYS A 131 -6.34 -16.60 -8.11
CA LYS A 131 -5.21 -16.64 -9.06
C LYS A 131 -4.88 -15.28 -9.68
N ALA A 132 -5.88 -14.42 -9.86
CA ALA A 132 -5.72 -13.14 -10.55
C ALA A 132 -5.25 -12.04 -9.59
N GLU A 133 -5.82 -12.00 -8.40
CA GLU A 133 -5.57 -10.97 -7.41
C GLU A 133 -5.61 -11.56 -6.00
N THR A 134 -4.65 -11.14 -5.16
CA THR A 134 -4.55 -11.54 -3.76
C THR A 134 -4.10 -10.34 -2.92
N TYR A 135 -4.94 -9.95 -1.96
CA TYR A 135 -4.65 -8.86 -1.04
C TYR A 135 -5.50 -8.95 0.23
N LEU A 136 -5.05 -8.24 1.28
CA LEU A 136 -5.82 -7.93 2.48
C LEU A 136 -5.73 -6.42 2.72
N GLU A 137 -6.79 -5.82 3.26
CA GLU A 137 -6.86 -4.40 3.54
C GLU A 137 -7.64 -4.11 4.82
N ALA A 138 -7.34 -2.98 5.44
CA ALA A 138 -8.06 -2.44 6.60
C ALA A 138 -8.01 -0.92 6.61
N SER A 139 -9.10 -0.29 7.08
CA SER A 139 -9.06 1.11 7.46
C SER A 139 -8.21 1.26 8.72
N VAL A 140 -7.29 2.23 8.70
CA VAL A 140 -6.46 2.55 9.87
C VAL A 140 -6.72 3.97 10.40
N GLY A 141 -7.60 4.73 9.72
CA GLY A 141 -8.05 6.04 10.18
C GLY A 141 -6.96 7.10 10.09
N ASN A 142 -6.95 8.03 11.04
CA ASN A 142 -5.88 9.02 11.12
C ASN A 142 -4.68 8.41 11.82
N LEU A 143 -3.47 8.68 11.31
CA LEU A 143 -2.23 8.14 11.86
C LEU A 143 -1.30 9.27 12.32
N SER A 144 -0.70 9.06 13.48
CA SER A 144 0.48 9.82 13.90
C SER A 144 1.76 9.23 13.30
N TRP A 145 2.82 10.03 13.24
CA TRP A 145 4.14 9.55 12.82
C TRP A 145 4.65 8.43 13.73
N SER A 146 4.49 8.54 15.04
CA SER A 146 4.91 7.49 15.98
C SER A 146 4.18 6.16 15.76
N GLU A 147 2.89 6.16 15.40
CA GLU A 147 2.18 4.93 15.02
C GLU A 147 2.77 4.29 13.76
N ILE A 148 3.09 5.11 12.75
CA ILE A 148 3.75 4.64 11.52
C ILE A 148 5.13 4.05 11.85
N VAL A 149 5.93 4.71 12.69
CA VAL A 149 7.27 4.24 13.10
C VAL A 149 7.18 2.95 13.91
N LYS A 150 6.21 2.81 14.82
CA LYS A 150 5.96 1.57 15.56
C LYS A 150 5.66 0.41 14.62
N PHE A 151 4.73 0.61 13.68
CA PHE A 151 4.37 -0.43 12.72
C PHE A 151 5.52 -0.75 11.76
N TYR A 152 6.27 0.25 11.30
CA TYR A 152 7.50 0.06 10.53
C TYR A 152 8.51 -0.82 11.28
N SER A 153 8.73 -0.54 12.57
CA SER A 153 9.67 -1.28 13.40
C SER A 153 9.21 -2.72 13.62
N GLN A 154 7.91 -2.93 13.84
CA GLN A 154 7.30 -4.27 13.92
C GLN A 154 7.52 -5.06 12.61
N LEU A 155 7.32 -4.42 11.46
CA LEU A 155 7.42 -5.05 10.15
C LEU A 155 8.86 -5.38 9.76
N THR A 156 9.78 -4.43 9.99
CA THR A 156 11.13 -4.51 9.44
C THR A 156 12.17 -5.01 10.46
N GLY A 157 11.88 -4.87 11.76
CA GLY A 157 12.87 -5.01 12.83
C GLY A 157 13.87 -3.85 12.91
N ALA A 158 13.72 -2.85 12.04
CA ALA A 158 14.63 -1.73 11.89
C ALA A 158 14.05 -0.47 12.55
N SER A 159 14.87 0.57 12.71
CA SER A 159 14.43 1.83 13.32
C SER A 159 14.67 3.01 12.39
N VAL A 160 13.80 4.00 12.43
CA VAL A 160 13.99 5.30 11.77
C VAL A 160 14.13 6.39 12.82
N ASP A 161 14.48 7.60 12.39
CA ASP A 161 14.39 8.76 13.27
C ASP A 161 12.91 9.07 13.58
N ASP A 162 12.59 9.18 14.87
CA ASP A 162 11.27 9.49 15.39
C ASP A 162 11.02 11.00 15.49
N GLN A 163 12.06 11.83 15.28
CA GLN A 163 11.96 13.29 15.36
C GLN A 163 11.29 13.97 14.14
N LEU A 164 10.71 13.20 13.22
CA LEU A 164 9.85 13.75 12.17
C LEU A 164 8.50 14.27 12.72
N GLU A 165 8.21 14.08 14.01
CA GLU A 165 6.98 14.58 14.67
C GLU A 165 6.87 16.11 14.68
N SER A 166 7.91 16.86 14.30
CA SER A 166 7.84 18.31 14.19
C SER A 166 7.75 18.78 12.73
N ASN A 167 6.61 19.42 12.42
CA ASN A 167 6.38 20.42 11.36
C ASN A 167 5.63 19.93 10.11
N ASP A 168 4.30 19.90 10.28
CA ASP A 168 3.31 20.11 9.24
C ASP A 168 2.86 18.93 8.36
N ILE A 169 3.27 17.68 8.66
CA ILE A 169 2.75 16.50 7.95
C ILE A 169 1.61 15.82 8.72
N ASN A 170 0.44 15.65 8.12
CA ASN A 170 -0.67 14.89 8.72
C ASN A 170 -1.14 13.75 7.80
N PHE A 171 -1.54 12.63 8.42
CA PHE A 171 -2.05 11.45 7.73
C PHE A 171 -3.51 11.21 8.12
N GLU A 172 -4.42 11.39 7.18
CA GLU A 172 -5.86 11.31 7.42
C GLU A 172 -6.54 10.26 6.54
N ASN A 173 -7.56 9.60 7.10
CA ASN A 173 -8.37 8.60 6.41
C ASN A 173 -7.52 7.54 5.70
N MET A 174 -6.51 7.04 6.40
CA MET A 174 -5.53 6.10 5.87
C MET A 174 -6.12 4.68 5.80
N TYR A 175 -5.67 3.93 4.80
CA TYR A 175 -6.02 2.55 4.53
C TYR A 175 -4.76 1.73 4.29
N LEU A 176 -4.64 0.60 4.99
CA LEU A 176 -3.56 -0.36 4.84
C LEU A 176 -3.93 -1.36 3.74
N LYS A 177 -3.01 -1.63 2.82
CA LYS A 177 -3.11 -2.73 1.84
C LYS A 177 -1.87 -3.62 1.91
N LEU A 178 -2.13 -4.92 2.08
CA LEU A 178 -1.15 -5.99 2.13
C LEU A 178 -1.28 -6.82 0.86
N SER A 179 -0.20 -7.02 0.14
CA SER A 179 -0.19 -7.87 -1.05
C SER A 179 1.18 -8.53 -1.25
N THR A 180 1.30 -9.32 -2.31
CA THR A 180 2.57 -9.92 -2.73
C THR A 180 3.62 -8.89 -3.17
N LYS A 181 3.21 -7.63 -3.39
CA LYS A 181 4.11 -6.50 -3.67
C LYS A 181 4.69 -5.86 -2.41
N GLY A 182 4.10 -6.12 -1.23
CA GLY A 182 4.50 -5.52 0.04
C GLY A 182 3.34 -4.87 0.79
N VAL A 183 3.70 -3.92 1.65
CA VAL A 183 2.80 -3.14 2.51
C VAL A 183 2.74 -1.71 2.00
N VAL A 184 1.54 -1.24 1.69
CA VAL A 184 1.27 0.15 1.30
C VAL A 184 0.21 0.70 2.24
N ILE A 185 0.36 1.94 2.68
CA ILE A 185 -0.67 2.68 3.42
C ILE A 185 -1.06 3.88 2.56
N GLU A 186 -2.31 4.00 2.15
CA GLU A 186 -2.79 5.03 1.24
C GLU A 186 -3.84 5.90 1.92
N GLY A 187 -3.93 7.18 1.56
CA GLY A 187 -4.90 8.09 2.16
C GLY A 187 -4.56 9.55 1.84
N LYS A 188 -4.91 10.45 2.76
CA LYS A 188 -4.57 11.87 2.62
C LYS A 188 -3.31 12.18 3.41
N VAL A 189 -2.30 12.69 2.72
CA VAL A 189 -1.09 13.26 3.31
C VAL A 189 -1.17 14.76 3.13
N SER A 190 -1.23 15.52 4.21
CA SER A 190 -1.08 16.98 4.15
C SER A 190 0.32 17.39 4.53
N PHE A 191 0.81 18.48 3.94
CA PHE A 191 2.04 19.16 4.30
C PHE A 191 1.80 20.66 4.28
N ASN A 192 2.13 21.35 5.38
CA ASN A 192 2.03 22.81 5.50
C ASN A 192 0.65 23.36 5.08
N GLY A 193 -0.42 22.69 5.52
CA GLY A 193 -1.81 23.05 5.22
C GLY A 193 -2.32 22.62 3.83
N HIS A 194 -1.46 22.16 2.94
CA HIS A 194 -1.86 21.64 1.62
C HIS A 194 -2.03 20.13 1.67
N THR A 195 -3.12 19.61 1.12
CA THR A 195 -3.48 18.19 1.19
C THR A 195 -3.22 17.47 -0.13
N SER A 196 -2.75 16.23 -0.07
CA SER A 196 -2.55 15.39 -1.23
C SER A 196 -3.86 14.91 -1.84
N VAL A 197 -3.90 14.78 -3.16
CA VAL A 197 -4.97 14.09 -3.91
C VAL A 197 -4.84 12.56 -3.76
N GLU A 198 -3.61 12.03 -3.81
CA GLU A 198 -3.29 10.61 -3.70
C GLU A 198 -2.04 10.41 -2.83
N GLY A 199 -2.22 10.42 -1.51
CA GLY A 199 -1.14 10.25 -0.54
C GLY A 199 -0.86 8.79 -0.26
N TYR A 200 0.42 8.45 -0.05
CA TYR A 200 0.83 7.09 0.28
C TYR A 200 2.05 7.05 1.19
N LEU A 201 2.19 5.92 1.88
CA LEU A 201 3.39 5.48 2.58
C LEU A 201 3.78 4.09 2.09
N GLU A 202 5.06 3.94 1.75
CA GLU A 202 5.67 2.65 1.43
C GLU A 202 6.70 2.30 2.51
N LEU A 203 6.54 1.13 3.12
CA LEU A 203 7.40 0.64 4.19
C LEU A 203 8.38 -0.40 3.63
N GLY A 204 9.68 -0.14 3.71
CA GLY A 204 10.70 -1.07 3.21
C GLY A 204 11.91 -1.13 4.13
N GLN A 205 12.76 -2.15 3.96
CA GLN A 205 13.95 -2.35 4.80
C GLN A 205 14.93 -1.16 4.80
N GLY A 206 14.91 -0.31 3.76
CA GLY A 206 15.74 0.88 3.69
C GLY A 206 15.20 2.11 4.42
N GLY A 207 13.92 2.09 4.83
CA GLY A 207 13.23 3.25 5.40
C GLY A 207 11.77 3.36 4.97
N ILE A 208 11.18 4.53 5.26
CA ILE A 208 9.79 4.86 4.97
C ILE A 208 9.75 5.90 3.85
N SER A 209 9.03 5.63 2.78
CA SER A 209 8.75 6.64 1.75
C SER A 209 7.34 7.20 1.98
N ILE A 210 7.20 8.52 1.96
CA ILE A 210 5.93 9.24 2.02
C ILE A 210 5.83 10.04 0.73
N GLY A 211 4.71 9.97 0.04
CA GLY A 211 4.51 10.79 -1.14
C GLY A 211 3.05 11.07 -1.43
N GLY A 212 2.84 11.96 -2.39
CA GLY A 212 1.52 12.21 -2.94
C GLY A 212 1.49 13.43 -3.84
N GLY A 213 0.62 13.39 -4.84
CA GLY A 213 0.29 14.58 -5.63
C GLY A 213 -0.47 15.57 -4.75
N MET A 214 -0.22 16.85 -4.88
CA MET A 214 -0.89 17.94 -4.17
C MET A 214 -1.69 18.79 -5.16
N ASP A 215 -2.71 19.46 -4.64
CA ASP A 215 -3.43 20.48 -5.41
C ASP A 215 -2.50 21.62 -5.85
N ASP A 216 -2.87 22.27 -6.96
CA ASP A 216 -2.18 23.45 -7.45
C ASP A 216 -2.22 24.56 -6.39
N PHE A 217 -1.11 25.26 -6.18
CA PHE A 217 -1.05 26.35 -5.19
C PHE A 217 -0.24 27.54 -5.66
N LEU A 218 -0.67 28.72 -5.21
CA LEU A 218 -0.01 29.99 -5.49
C LEU A 218 1.07 30.24 -4.44
N ILE A 219 2.26 30.66 -4.87
CA ILE A 219 3.26 31.21 -3.97
C ILE A 219 2.86 32.66 -3.66
N ASP A 220 2.47 32.88 -2.41
CA ASP A 220 1.99 34.17 -1.92
C ASP A 220 2.93 35.33 -2.28
N GLY A 221 2.34 36.42 -2.77
CA GLY A 221 3.05 37.64 -3.12
C GLY A 221 3.90 37.58 -4.41
N THR A 222 3.95 36.43 -5.10
CA THR A 222 4.76 36.28 -6.33
C THR A 222 3.93 36.20 -7.61
N GLY A 223 2.65 35.82 -7.51
CA GLY A 223 1.81 35.51 -8.68
C GLY A 223 2.22 34.22 -9.42
N VAL A 224 3.12 33.43 -8.85
CA VAL A 224 3.59 32.16 -9.42
C VAL A 224 2.74 31.01 -8.89
N GLU A 225 2.12 30.26 -9.79
CA GLU A 225 1.36 29.06 -9.48
C GLU A 225 2.20 27.81 -9.75
N ILE A 226 2.25 26.90 -8.78
CA ILE A 226 2.85 25.57 -8.92
C ILE A 226 1.72 24.60 -9.24
N LYS A 227 1.83 23.93 -10.39
CA LYS A 227 0.86 22.94 -10.87
C LYS A 227 1.35 21.53 -10.73
N SER A 228 0.42 20.58 -10.54
CA SER A 228 0.74 19.15 -10.43
C SER A 228 1.85 18.89 -9.42
N ALA A 229 1.79 19.60 -8.29
CA ALA A 229 2.79 19.49 -7.25
C ALA A 229 2.82 18.06 -6.70
N ARG A 230 4.00 17.60 -6.27
CA ARG A 230 4.19 16.30 -5.64
C ARG A 230 5.19 16.41 -4.52
N ILE A 231 4.85 15.80 -3.39
CA ILE A 231 5.75 15.53 -2.28
C ILE A 231 6.36 14.14 -2.46
N ASP A 232 7.65 14.04 -2.18
CA ASP A 232 8.39 12.80 -2.06
C ASP A 232 9.41 12.94 -0.92
N ILE A 233 9.10 12.29 0.19
CA ILE A 233 9.90 12.26 1.42
C ILE A 233 10.35 10.82 1.61
N PHE A 234 11.61 10.66 1.97
CA PHE A 234 12.15 9.38 2.36
C PHE A 234 12.86 9.53 3.70
N VAL A 235 12.39 8.79 4.69
CA VAL A 235 13.01 8.70 6.01
C VAL A 235 13.82 7.43 6.05
N ALA A 236 15.15 7.57 6.06
CA ALA A 236 16.05 6.44 6.03
C ALA A 236 16.04 5.65 7.35
N SER A 237 16.10 4.33 7.25
CA SER A 237 16.39 3.47 8.39
C SER A 237 17.77 3.78 8.94
N ARG A 238 17.98 3.63 10.26
CA ARG A 238 19.30 3.82 10.90
C ARG A 238 20.35 2.86 10.32
N GLU A 239 19.91 1.71 9.85
CA GLU A 239 20.67 0.64 9.23
C GLU A 239 20.89 0.85 7.71
N SER A 240 20.17 1.79 7.09
CA SER A 240 20.22 2.06 5.64
C SER A 240 21.50 2.79 5.26
N THR A 241 22.07 2.54 4.09
CA THR A 241 23.17 3.36 3.55
C THR A 241 22.68 4.65 2.90
N ARG A 242 21.37 4.76 2.65
CA ARG A 242 20.73 5.95 2.08
C ARG A 242 20.52 7.02 3.14
N ALA A 243 20.59 8.28 2.74
CA ALA A 243 20.20 9.40 3.57
C ALA A 243 18.69 9.64 3.51
N SER A 244 18.16 10.27 4.57
CA SER A 244 16.81 10.83 4.53
C SER A 244 16.81 12.01 3.55
N ARG A 245 15.73 12.13 2.77
CA ARG A 245 15.54 13.21 1.82
C ARG A 245 14.11 13.73 1.86
N PHE A 246 13.96 14.98 1.50
CA PHE A 246 12.68 15.64 1.26
C PHE A 246 12.73 16.28 -0.12
N SER A 247 11.65 16.17 -0.88
CA SER A 247 11.52 16.87 -2.13
C SER A 247 10.09 17.29 -2.40
N ILE A 248 9.94 18.50 -2.93
CA ILE A 248 8.71 18.99 -3.55
C ILE A 248 9.05 19.33 -4.98
N GLN A 249 8.24 18.84 -5.92
CA GLN A 249 8.38 19.17 -7.34
C GLN A 249 7.03 19.55 -7.94
N GLY A 250 7.04 20.36 -8.98
CA GLY A 250 5.85 20.76 -9.71
C GLY A 250 6.18 21.57 -10.95
N ASN A 251 5.15 21.93 -11.71
CA ASN A 251 5.28 22.70 -12.93
C ASN A 251 4.99 24.18 -12.67
N VAL A 252 5.91 25.06 -13.04
CA VAL A 252 5.72 26.51 -12.99
C VAL A 252 5.65 27.04 -14.41
N SER A 253 4.65 27.87 -14.68
CA SER A 253 4.53 28.55 -15.98
C SER A 253 4.96 30.00 -15.85
N PHE A 254 5.90 30.42 -16.71
CA PHE A 254 6.36 31.79 -16.81
C PHE A 254 6.51 32.18 -18.29
N SER A 255 5.86 33.27 -18.72
CA SER A 255 5.92 33.76 -20.11
C SER A 255 5.65 32.66 -21.16
N GLU A 256 4.57 31.89 -20.99
CA GLU A 256 4.19 30.75 -21.87
C GLU A 256 5.14 29.54 -21.85
N VAL A 257 6.21 29.59 -21.04
CA VAL A 257 7.16 28.49 -20.84
C VAL A 257 6.81 27.75 -19.55
N THR A 258 6.57 26.44 -19.65
CA THR A 258 6.38 25.58 -18.48
C THR A 258 7.69 24.88 -18.12
N VAL A 259 8.14 25.05 -16.88
CA VAL A 259 9.37 24.47 -16.33
C VAL A 259 9.00 23.59 -15.15
N MET A 260 9.54 22.39 -15.10
CA MET A 260 9.46 21.57 -13.89
C MET A 260 10.49 22.07 -12.90
N VAL A 261 10.04 22.48 -11.72
CA VAL A 261 10.89 22.94 -10.62
C VAL A 261 10.83 21.95 -9.48
N ALA A 262 11.95 21.74 -8.81
CA ALA A 262 12.04 20.89 -7.62
C ALA A 262 12.92 21.55 -6.57
N PHE A 263 12.45 21.53 -5.33
CA PHE A 263 13.26 21.82 -4.15
C PHE A 263 13.54 20.50 -3.44
N MET A 264 14.81 20.25 -3.12
CA MET A 264 15.25 19.02 -2.49
C MET A 264 16.16 19.34 -1.31
N THR A 265 16.02 18.58 -0.22
CA THR A 265 17.00 18.54 0.87
C THR A 265 17.39 17.10 1.14
N GLU A 266 18.67 16.84 1.38
CA GLU A 266 19.19 15.53 1.74
C GLU A 266 20.09 15.66 2.97
N GLY A 267 19.93 14.76 3.94
CA GLY A 267 20.79 14.73 5.13
C GLY A 267 22.14 14.10 4.83
N LYS A 268 23.23 14.72 5.27
CA LYS A 268 24.57 14.13 5.10
C LYS A 268 24.85 13.10 6.19
N LYS A 269 25.19 11.86 5.81
CA LYS A 269 25.67 10.85 6.76
C LYS A 269 27.11 11.17 7.16
N THR A 270 27.32 11.78 8.32
CA THR A 270 28.65 11.83 8.95
C THR A 270 28.91 10.50 9.65
N ASN A 271 29.80 9.69 9.05
CA ASN A 271 30.33 8.54 9.77
C ASN A 271 31.03 9.07 11.04
N SER A 272 30.62 8.56 12.21
CA SER A 272 31.26 8.72 13.53
C SER A 272 31.15 10.09 14.23
N THR A 273 30.04 10.35 14.94
CA THR A 273 29.95 10.70 16.38
C THR A 273 28.54 11.22 16.73
N PRO A 274 28.00 10.99 17.94
CA PRO A 274 26.57 11.20 18.25
C PRO A 274 26.14 12.67 18.41
N ASN A 275 26.99 13.66 18.13
CA ASN A 275 26.80 15.03 18.59
C ASN A 275 27.12 16.13 17.56
N ILE A 276 27.09 15.82 16.27
CA ILE A 276 27.23 16.83 15.21
C ILE A 276 25.93 16.85 14.42
N THR A 277 25.25 18.00 14.47
CA THR A 277 24.12 18.38 13.61
C THR A 277 24.39 17.89 12.18
N SER A 278 23.51 17.05 11.64
CA SER A 278 23.58 16.60 10.26
C SER A 278 23.63 17.83 9.34
N GLU A 279 24.74 18.01 8.61
CA GLU A 279 24.78 18.98 7.51
C GLU A 279 23.65 18.60 6.54
N GLN A 280 22.80 19.57 6.20
CA GLN A 280 21.64 19.34 5.34
C GLN A 280 21.91 20.05 4.02
N GLU A 281 22.23 19.28 2.99
CA GLU A 281 22.46 19.82 1.67
C GLU A 281 21.10 20.09 1.02
N TRP A 282 20.94 21.28 0.43
CA TRP A 282 19.74 21.61 -0.33
C TRP A 282 20.08 21.99 -1.76
N ALA A 283 19.17 21.62 -2.65
CA ALA A 283 19.27 21.89 -4.08
C ALA A 283 17.94 22.45 -4.58
N LEU A 284 18.02 23.52 -5.38
CA LEU A 284 16.91 23.98 -6.21
C LEU A 284 17.22 23.63 -7.65
N PHE A 285 16.32 22.86 -8.28
CA PHE A 285 16.46 22.38 -9.64
C PHE A 285 15.32 22.89 -10.52
N GLY A 286 15.64 23.29 -11.75
CA GLY A 286 14.67 23.63 -12.79
C GLY A 286 15.04 22.93 -14.09
N ARG A 287 14.08 22.21 -14.69
CA ARG A 287 14.24 21.53 -15.98
C ARG A 287 13.18 21.97 -16.97
N TYR A 288 13.65 22.39 -18.13
CA TYR A 288 12.82 22.65 -19.29
C TYR A 288 13.06 21.58 -20.34
N GLU A 289 12.02 20.82 -20.68
CA GLU A 289 12.02 19.87 -21.78
C GLU A 289 11.43 20.51 -23.02
N GLY A 290 12.28 20.77 -24.01
CA GLY A 290 11.85 21.44 -25.23
C GLY A 290 12.98 22.21 -25.90
N ASN A 291 12.61 23.05 -26.85
CA ASN A 291 13.52 23.98 -27.52
C ASN A 291 13.14 25.41 -27.10
N LEU A 292 13.84 25.93 -26.10
CA LEU A 292 13.58 27.26 -25.54
C LEU A 292 14.22 28.29 -26.45
N ARG A 293 13.44 29.12 -27.12
CA ARG A 293 13.98 30.23 -27.91
C ARG A 293 14.03 31.48 -27.03
N LEU A 294 15.04 32.33 -27.24
CA LEU A 294 15.17 33.57 -26.48
C LEU A 294 13.92 34.46 -26.53
N LYS A 295 13.22 34.46 -27.67
CA LYS A 295 11.96 35.21 -27.83
C LYS A 295 10.81 34.69 -26.95
N ASP A 296 10.87 33.43 -26.50
CA ASP A 296 9.84 32.81 -25.68
C ASP A 296 10.01 33.19 -24.19
N VAL A 297 11.17 33.74 -23.80
CA VAL A 297 11.48 34.09 -22.39
C VAL A 297 11.45 35.60 -22.14
N SER A 298 11.66 36.41 -23.19
CA SER A 298 11.72 37.86 -23.05
C SER A 298 10.36 38.52 -23.23
N SER A 299 9.95 39.32 -22.24
CA SER A 299 8.75 40.16 -22.32
C SER A 299 8.85 41.32 -23.33
N HIS A 300 10.03 41.54 -23.92
CA HIS A 300 10.31 42.61 -24.89
C HIS A 300 10.90 42.02 -26.18
N PRO A 301 10.55 42.53 -27.38
CA PRO A 301 11.07 41.99 -28.63
C PRO A 301 12.60 42.11 -28.72
N ILE A 302 13.30 40.99 -28.69
CA ILE A 302 14.73 40.93 -28.98
C ILE A 302 14.91 41.12 -30.49
N LYS A 303 15.50 42.24 -30.91
CA LYS A 303 15.74 42.55 -32.33
C LYS A 303 16.95 41.77 -32.87
N GLY A 304 16.81 41.20 -34.07
CA GLY A 304 17.88 40.53 -34.83
C GLY A 304 17.88 39.01 -34.71
N GLY A 305 18.82 38.33 -35.40
CA GLY A 305 18.87 36.86 -35.50
C GLY A 305 19.13 36.10 -34.18
N LEU A 306 19.42 36.80 -33.09
CA LEU A 306 19.55 36.24 -31.74
C LEU A 306 18.21 35.76 -31.15
N SER A 307 17.06 36.22 -31.66
CA SER A 307 15.74 35.83 -31.16
C SER A 307 15.39 34.36 -31.40
N ASP A 308 15.99 33.73 -32.41
CA ASP A 308 15.76 32.32 -32.78
C ASP A 308 16.82 31.35 -32.24
N LEU A 309 17.79 31.85 -31.46
CA LEU A 309 18.72 30.99 -30.73
C LEU A 309 17.93 30.10 -29.76
N GLY A 310 18.03 28.79 -29.98
CA GLY A 310 17.32 27.77 -29.24
C GLY A 310 18.26 26.96 -28.36
N LEU A 311 17.89 26.81 -27.09
CA LEU A 311 18.55 25.92 -26.14
C LEU A 311 17.66 24.69 -25.94
N LYS A 312 18.25 23.49 -26.01
CA LYS A 312 17.54 22.22 -25.81
C LYS A 312 17.89 21.63 -24.46
N ASN A 313 16.89 21.06 -23.79
CA ASN A 313 17.04 20.28 -22.55
C ASN A 313 17.85 21.04 -21.48
N ILE A 314 17.35 22.21 -21.10
CA ILE A 314 18.03 23.09 -20.15
C ILE A 314 17.78 22.59 -18.74
N ASN A 315 18.88 22.39 -18.01
CA ASN A 315 18.86 22.12 -16.58
C ASN A 315 19.55 23.29 -15.87
N CYS A 316 18.89 23.84 -14.85
CA CYS A 316 19.46 24.83 -13.94
C CYS A 316 19.46 24.22 -12.54
N SER A 317 20.58 24.32 -11.83
CA SER A 317 20.70 23.83 -10.46
C SER A 317 21.47 24.82 -9.60
N ILE A 318 20.91 25.18 -8.46
CA ILE A 318 21.58 25.95 -7.40
C ILE A 318 21.85 24.98 -6.25
N TRP A 319 23.11 24.87 -5.86
CA TRP A 319 23.58 24.02 -4.76
C TRP A 319 24.18 24.89 -3.66
N ARG A 320 23.95 24.51 -2.40
CA ARG A 320 24.64 25.12 -1.25
C ARG A 320 24.93 24.06 -0.20
N ASP A 321 26.20 23.92 0.14
CA ASP A 321 26.65 23.16 1.31
C ASP A 321 26.42 24.03 2.56
N SER A 322 25.73 23.48 3.57
CA SER A 322 25.44 24.15 4.85
C SER A 322 26.55 23.93 5.86
#